data_AF-A0A3M0WL33-F1
#
_entry.id   AF-A0A3M0WL33-F1
#
_cell.length_a   1.000
_cell.length_b   1.000
_cell.length_c   1.000
_cell.angle_alpha   90.00
_cell.angle_beta   90.00
_cell.angle_gamma   90.00
#
_symmetry.space_group_name_H-M   'P 1'
#
loop_
_entity.id
_entity.type
_entity.pdbx_description
1 polymer ?
#
loop_
_entity_poly.entity_id
_entity_poly.type
_entity_poly.pdbx_seq_one_letter_code
_entity_poly.pdbx_strand_id
1 'polypeptide(L)' 'EILQLLADGLTNRQIAERLFLAEGTVKNYVSNILAKIGARDRTQAALRAREMGLV' A
#
# COMPACT_ATOMS: atom_id res chain seq x y z
N GLU A 1 -0.88 6.57 -5.18
CA GLU A 1 0.59 6.40 -5.12
C GLU A 1 1.03 5.24 -4.21
N ILE A 2 0.92 5.32 -2.87
CA ILE A 2 1.33 4.20 -1.98
C ILE A 2 0.60 2.89 -2.31
N LEU A 3 -0.72 2.96 -2.57
CA LEU A 3 -1.50 1.78 -2.95
C LEU A 3 -1.01 1.15 -4.27
N GLN A 4 -0.65 1.96 -5.26
CA GLN A 4 -0.08 1.50 -6.53
C GLN A 4 1.23 0.76 -6.29
N LEU A 5 2.17 1.40 -5.59
CA LEU A 5 3.47 0.82 -5.29
C LEU A 5 3.34 -0.48 -4.47
N LEU A 6 2.36 -0.53 -3.56
CA LEU A 6 2.05 -1.72 -2.80
C LEU A 6 1.48 -2.83 -3.68
N ALA A 7 0.61 -2.49 -4.64
CA ALA A 7 0.05 -3.41 -5.64
C ALA A 7 1.12 -3.92 -6.63
N ASP A 8 2.11 -3.10 -6.95
CA ASP A 8 3.31 -3.46 -7.73
C ASP A 8 4.29 -4.35 -6.93
N GLY A 9 3.97 -4.68 -5.68
CA GLY A 9 4.74 -5.62 -4.84
C GLY A 9 5.86 -4.98 -4.02
N LEU A 10 6.01 -3.65 -4.00
CA LEU A 10 7.11 -3.00 -3.26
C LEU A 10 6.93 -3.12 -1.75
N THR A 11 8.02 -3.35 -1.03
CA THR A 11 8.04 -3.33 0.44
C THR A 11 7.88 -1.91 0.99
N ASN A 12 7.46 -1.78 2.25
CA ASN A 12 7.35 -0.46 2.91
C ASN A 12 8.67 0.31 2.88
N ARG A 13 9.81 -0.39 2.95
CA ARG A 13 11.14 0.20 2.81
C ARG A 13 11.37 0.81 1.42
N GLN A 14 11.08 0.06 0.36
CA GLN A 14 11.21 0.55 -1.02
C GLN A 14 10.25 1.71 -1.32
N ILE A 15 9.03 1.65 -0.78
CA ILE A 15 8.06 2.74 -0.89
C ILE A 15 8.57 3.97 -0.15
N ALA A 16 9.11 3.80 1.06
CA ALA A 16 9.69 4.88 1.85
C ALA A 16 10.86 5.55 1.13
N GLU A 17 11.77 4.76 0.55
CA GLU A 17 12.89 5.25 -0.26
C GLU A 17 12.40 6.03 -1.49
N ARG A 18 11.41 5.52 -2.24
CA ARG A 18 10.85 6.22 -3.41
C ARG A 18 10.14 7.53 -3.08
N LEU A 19 9.45 7.57 -1.94
CA LEU A 19 8.64 8.72 -1.53
C LEU A 19 9.39 9.67 -0.60
N PHE A 20 10.66 9.41 -0.30
CA PHE A 20 11.47 10.17 0.67
C PHE A 20 10.79 10.27 2.04
N LEU A 21 10.17 9.17 2.49
CA LEU A 21 9.48 9.05 3.77
C LEU A 21 10.23 8.12 4.72
N ALA A 22 9.90 8.20 6.01
CA ALA A 22 10.30 7.16 6.97
C ALA A 22 9.45 5.88 6.76
N GLU A 23 10.06 4.71 6.93
CA GLU A 23 9.37 3.42 6.80
C GLU A 23 8.17 3.30 7.76
N GLY A 24 8.29 3.83 8.98
CA GLY A 24 7.20 3.88 9.96
C GLY A 24 6.00 4.70 9.48
N THR A 25 6.25 5.79 8.76
CA THR A 25 5.19 6.61 8.15
C THR A 25 4.47 5.82 7.05
N VAL A 26 5.22 5.10 6.21
CA VAL A 26 4.62 4.22 5.19
C VAL A 26 3.81 3.10 5.83
N LYS A 27 4.29 2.48 6.92
CA LYS A 27 3.51 1.49 7.68
C LYS A 27 2.15 2.05 8.11
N ASN A 28 2.12 3.27 8.64
CA ASN A 28 0.86 3.92 9.04
C ASN A 28 -0.08 4.16 7.85
N TYR A 29 0.46 4.62 6.71
CA TYR A 29 -0.34 4.78 5.49
C TYR A 29 -0.90 3.45 4.99
N VAL A 30 -0.07 2.40 4.93
CA VAL A 30 -0.51 1.07 4.52
C VAL A 30 -1.62 0.56 5.42
N SER A 31 -1.47 0.61 6.75
CA SER A 31 -2.53 0.20 7.68
C SER A 31 -3.84 0.95 7.45
N ASN A 32 -3.78 2.28 7.22
CA ASN A 32 -4.96 3.07 6.93
C ASN A 32 -5.60 2.72 5.58
N ILE A 33 -4.79 2.44 4.56
CA ILE A 33 -5.26 2.03 3.23
C ILE A 33 -5.95 0.67 3.33
N LEU A 34 -5.33 -0.30 4.00
CA LEU A 34 -5.90 -1.63 4.26
C LEU A 34 -7.27 -1.52 4.92
N ALA A 35 -7.38 -0.71 5.98
CA ALA A 35 -8.64 -0.47 6.66
C ALA A 35 -9.71 0.14 5.73
N LYS A 36 -9.34 1.15 4.92
CA LYS A 36 -10.26 1.84 4.00
C LYS A 36 -10.81 0.94 2.90
N ILE A 37 -9.98 0.05 2.35
CA ILE A 37 -10.40 -0.87 1.29
C ILE A 37 -10.87 -2.22 1.85
N GLY A 38 -10.90 -2.39 3.17
CA GLY A 38 -11.27 -3.63 3.86
C GLY A 38 -10.34 -4.81 3.55
N ALA A 39 -9.06 -4.54 3.27
CA ALA A 39 -8.05 -5.57 3.09
C ALA A 39 -7.36 -5.92 4.42
N ARG A 40 -7.00 -7.19 4.60
CA ARG A 40 -6.34 -7.75 5.79
C ARG A 40 -4.83 -7.78 5.66
N ASP A 41 -4.35 -7.89 4.43
CA ASP A 41 -2.93 -7.91 4.11
C ASP A 41 -2.69 -7.25 2.75
N ARG A 42 -1.41 -7.07 2.43
CA ARG A 42 -0.97 -6.41 1.21
C ARG A 42 -1.35 -7.15 -0.08
N THR A 43 -1.48 -8.47 -0.03
CA THR A 43 -1.85 -9.28 -1.19
C THR A 43 -3.33 -9.07 -1.49
N GLN A 44 -4.17 -9.13 -0.45
CA GLN A 44 -5.58 -8.80 -0.57
C GLN A 44 -5.79 -7.35 -1.02
N ALA A 45 -4.93 -6.42 -0.54
CA ALA A 45 -4.99 -5.03 -0.95
C ALA A 45 -4.73 -4.83 -2.44
N ALA A 46 -3.73 -5.52 -3.00
CA ALA A 46 -3.43 -5.47 -4.42
C ALA A 46 -4.60 -5.99 -5.26
N LEU A 47 -5.21 -7.11 -4.85
CA LEU A 47 -6.38 -7.68 -5.52
C LEU A 47 -7.58 -6.72 -5.48
N ARG A 48 -7.95 -6.25 -4.27
CA ARG A 48 -9.08 -5.33 -4.11
C ARG A 48 -8.89 -4.02 -4.83
N ALA A 49 -7.68 -3.47 -4.84
CA ALA A 49 -7.41 -2.24 -5.55
C ALA A 49 -7.66 -2.39 -7.06
N ARG A 50 -7.31 -3.55 -7.64
CA ARG A 50 -7.60 -3.86 -9.05
C ARG A 50 -9.08 -4.07 -9.30
N GLU A 51 -9.77 -4.81 -8.42
CA GLU A 51 -11.24 -5.01 -8.51
C GLU A 51 -12.01 -3.69 -8.44
N MET A 52 -11.53 -2.74 -7.64
CA MET A 52 -12.14 -1.41 -7.46
C MET A 52 -11.67 -0.38 -8.51
N GLY A 53 -10.75 -0.72 -9.41
CA GLY A 53 -10.19 0.21 -10.39
C GLY A 53 -9.38 1.36 -9.78
N LEU A 54 -8.79 1.14 -8.60
CA LEU A 54 -7.99 2.13 -7.86
C LEU A 54 -6.51 2.11 -8.27
N VAL A 55 -6.07 1.07 -8.99
CA VAL A 55 -4.71 0.83 -9.50
C VAL A 55 -4.73 0.09 -10.83
#